data_AF-A0A9D5PJR0-F1
#
_entry.id   AF-A0A9D5PJR0-F1
#
_cell.length_a   1.000
_cell.length_b   1.000
_cell.length_c   1.000
_cell.angle_alpha   90.00
_cell.angle_beta   90.00
_cell.angle_gamma   90.00
#
_symmetry.space_group_name_H-M   'P 1'
#
loop_
_entity.id
_entity.type
_entity.pdbx_description
1 polymer ?
#
loop_
_entity_poly.entity_id
_entity_poly.type
_entity_poly.pdbx_seq_one_letter_code
_entity_poly.pdbx_strand_id
1 'polypeptide(L)'
;MEQPQAIKQFPFYDFYAQILCTLKDEEAGRLTKRMCAYMFSFETLTDIEDNKERFYWGNLVDVLEESKDALQNGKAPSGLNRRMKHFAFQENFYDALCLLDERQGGQYVKAICDYMFEDKTPTLKPPVDSFFALAKRKLDLSKIRKRNGQRGGTAKHKRAPEPPLDMDGFLIRQPQVKNDIYRSSMHLTEGVNWSLLNDRLPQSVYRDSTSLYQILIHYRDIVGS
;
A
#
# COMPACT_ATOMS: atom_id res chain seq x y z
N MET A 1 -12.45 -14.83 26.12
CA MET A 1 -11.19 -15.01 25.38
C MET A 1 -11.55 -15.22 23.93
N GLU A 2 -11.35 -14.23 23.06
CA GLU A 2 -11.53 -14.42 21.61
C GLU A 2 -10.49 -15.43 21.13
N GLN A 3 -10.94 -16.42 20.36
CA GLN A 3 -10.03 -17.40 19.78
C GLN A 3 -9.20 -16.71 18.68
N PRO A 4 -7.87 -16.93 18.63
CA PRO A 4 -7.02 -16.31 17.61
C PRO A 4 -7.49 -16.70 16.21
N GLN A 5 -7.58 -15.72 15.31
CA GLN A 5 -8.10 -15.92 13.97
C GLN A 5 -7.15 -16.82 13.15
N ALA A 6 -7.72 -17.80 12.45
CA ALA A 6 -6.97 -18.66 11.54
C ALA A 6 -6.38 -17.84 10.38
N ILE A 7 -5.06 -17.89 10.22
CA ILE A 7 -4.35 -17.18 9.15
C ILE A 7 -4.49 -18.00 7.86
N LYS A 8 -4.98 -17.38 6.78
CA LYS A 8 -5.13 -18.01 5.45
C LYS A 8 -4.14 -17.50 4.41
N GLN A 9 -3.53 -16.37 4.69
CA GLN A 9 -2.42 -15.81 3.92
C GLN A 9 -1.63 -14.87 4.82
N PHE A 10 -0.36 -14.67 4.50
CA PHE A 10 0.47 -13.67 5.16
C PHE A 10 1.35 -12.92 4.14
N PRO A 11 1.84 -11.72 4.45
CA PRO A 11 2.80 -11.03 3.59
C PRO A 11 4.14 -11.78 3.57
N PHE A 12 4.52 -12.28 2.40
CA PHE A 12 5.87 -12.77 2.15
C PHE A 12 6.75 -11.58 1.77
N TYR A 13 7.72 -11.23 2.60
CA TYR A 13 8.61 -10.10 2.35
C TYR A 13 9.79 -10.50 1.47
N ASP A 14 10.32 -9.54 0.70
CA ASP A 14 11.54 -9.68 -0.09
C ASP A 14 12.76 -10.03 0.76
N PHE A 15 12.81 -9.56 2.02
CA PHE A 15 13.79 -9.98 3.02
C PHE A 15 13.88 -11.51 3.15
N TYR A 16 12.74 -12.22 3.16
CA TYR A 16 12.73 -13.68 3.22
C TYR A 16 13.32 -14.30 1.96
N ALA A 17 12.96 -13.76 0.79
CA ALA A 17 13.51 -14.22 -0.49
C ALA A 17 15.03 -14.04 -0.57
N GLN A 18 15.57 -12.92 -0.06
CA GLN A 18 17.01 -12.68 -0.03
C GLN A 18 17.75 -13.77 0.75
N ILE A 19 17.22 -14.16 1.92
CA ILE A 19 17.78 -15.26 2.71
C ILE A 19 17.68 -16.58 1.94
N LEU A 20 16.50 -16.93 1.45
CA LEU A 20 16.26 -18.19 0.74
C LEU A 20 17.13 -18.37 -0.50
N CYS A 21 17.44 -17.28 -1.22
CA CYS A 21 18.33 -17.31 -2.38
C CYS A 21 19.79 -17.62 -2.03
N THR A 22 20.24 -17.37 -0.79
CA THR A 22 21.59 -17.74 -0.34
C THR A 22 21.71 -19.22 0.07
N LEU A 23 20.58 -19.89 0.26
CA LEU A 23 20.50 -21.27 0.72
C LEU A 23 20.51 -22.25 -0.46
N LYS A 24 20.96 -23.48 -0.19
CA LYS A 24 20.73 -24.60 -1.12
C LYS A 24 19.23 -24.86 -1.23
N ASP A 25 18.81 -25.54 -2.30
CA ASP A 25 17.39 -25.81 -2.53
C ASP A 25 16.76 -26.57 -1.36
N GLU A 26 17.43 -27.60 -0.85
CA GLU A 26 16.98 -28.39 0.31
C GLU A 26 16.79 -27.53 1.57
N GLU A 27 17.79 -26.70 1.88
CA GLU A 27 17.77 -25.78 3.02
C GLU A 27 16.64 -24.74 2.88
N ALA A 28 16.46 -24.17 1.68
CA ALA A 28 15.41 -23.20 1.40
C ALA A 28 14.02 -23.82 1.53
N GLY A 29 13.83 -25.05 1.04
CA GLY A 29 12.56 -25.76 1.15
C GLY A 29 12.20 -26.06 2.61
N ARG A 30 13.15 -26.57 3.40
CA ARG A 30 12.94 -26.84 4.83
C ARG A 30 12.66 -25.58 5.65
N LEU A 31 13.45 -24.52 5.44
CA LEU A 31 13.23 -23.24 6.14
C LEU A 31 11.86 -22.64 5.77
N THR A 32 11.49 -22.66 4.50
CA THR A 32 10.16 -22.15 4.07
C THR A 32 9.02 -22.96 4.66
N LYS A 33 9.13 -24.29 4.72
CA LYS A 33 8.13 -25.14 5.40
C LYS A 33 7.99 -24.75 6.87
N ARG A 34 9.10 -24.50 7.58
CA ARG A 34 9.08 -24.04 8.98
C ARG A 34 8.43 -22.68 9.13
N MET A 35 8.74 -21.72 8.25
CA MET A 35 8.06 -20.41 8.24
C MET A 35 6.55 -20.58 8.04
N CYS A 36 6.13 -21.41 7.09
CA CYS A 36 4.71 -21.63 6.81
C CYS A 36 4.00 -22.36 7.95
N ALA A 37 4.63 -23.38 8.55
CA ALA A 37 4.13 -24.05 9.74
C ALA A 37 3.96 -23.05 10.88
N TYR A 38 4.95 -22.18 11.12
CA TYR A 38 4.84 -21.13 12.12
C TYR A 38 3.71 -20.14 11.82
N MET A 39 3.51 -19.75 10.56
CA MET A 39 2.49 -18.75 10.21
C MET A 39 1.06 -19.32 10.17
N PHE A 40 0.89 -20.54 9.65
CA PHE A 40 -0.44 -21.15 9.44
C PHE A 40 -0.87 -22.08 10.57
N SER A 41 0.08 -22.65 11.31
CA SER A 41 -0.19 -23.54 12.44
C SER A 41 0.10 -22.86 13.78
N PHE A 42 -0.56 -23.35 14.83
CA PHE A 42 -0.26 -22.99 16.23
C PHE A 42 0.86 -23.85 16.82
N GLU A 43 1.57 -24.61 15.99
CA GLU A 43 2.62 -25.50 16.42
C GLU A 43 3.86 -24.70 16.83
N THR A 44 4.40 -25.03 18.00
CA THR A 44 5.71 -24.58 18.42
C THR A 44 6.75 -25.33 17.62
N LEU A 45 7.57 -24.61 16.86
CA LEU A 45 8.68 -25.21 16.12
C LEU A 45 9.65 -25.88 17.12
N THR A 46 10.06 -27.11 16.81
CA THR A 46 11.08 -27.86 17.55
C THR A 46 12.46 -27.26 17.35
N ASP A 47 13.39 -27.60 18.24
CA ASP A 47 14.77 -27.14 18.21
C ASP A 47 15.43 -27.34 16.82
N ILE A 48 15.96 -26.25 16.28
CA ILE A 48 16.71 -26.25 15.03
C ILE A 48 18.14 -26.70 15.34
N GLU A 49 18.48 -27.94 14.98
CA GLU A 49 19.82 -28.50 15.21
C GLU A 49 20.90 -27.84 14.36
N ASP A 50 20.60 -27.53 13.10
CA ASP A 50 21.55 -26.93 12.17
C ASP A 50 21.87 -25.47 12.55
N ASN A 51 23.14 -25.17 12.83
CA ASN A 51 23.58 -23.85 13.28
C ASN A 51 23.31 -22.73 12.26
N LYS A 52 23.46 -23.02 10.96
CA LYS A 52 23.25 -22.05 9.89
C LYS A 52 21.75 -21.74 9.77
N GLU A 53 20.91 -22.76 9.78
CA GLU A 53 19.46 -22.59 9.76
C GLU A 53 18.95 -21.90 11.02
N ARG A 54 19.51 -22.20 12.20
CA ARG A 54 19.21 -21.50 13.46
C ARG A 54 19.54 -20.02 13.38
N PHE A 55 20.69 -19.67 12.79
CA PHE A 55 21.08 -18.28 12.55
C PHE A 55 20.05 -17.56 11.68
N TYR A 56 19.67 -18.13 10.53
CA TYR A 56 18.65 -17.50 9.67
C TYR A 56 17.29 -17.42 10.35
N TRP A 57 16.87 -18.48 11.04
CA TRP A 57 15.61 -18.50 11.79
C TRP A 57 15.54 -17.38 12.83
N GLY A 58 16.60 -17.20 13.62
CA GLY A 58 16.66 -16.14 14.63
C GLY A 58 16.56 -14.72 14.05
N ASN A 59 16.94 -14.51 12.79
CA ASN A 59 16.77 -13.22 12.11
C ASN A 59 15.39 -13.06 11.45
N LEU A 60 14.70 -14.17 11.19
CA LEU A 60 13.40 -14.19 10.52
C LEU A 60 12.22 -14.13 11.50
N VAL A 61 12.37 -14.77 12.67
CA VAL A 61 11.28 -15.06 13.59
C VAL A 61 10.62 -13.78 14.11
N ASP A 62 11.38 -12.74 14.46
CA ASP A 62 10.82 -11.47 14.95
C ASP A 62 9.88 -10.82 13.91
N VAL A 63 10.26 -10.89 12.63
CA VAL A 63 9.44 -10.34 11.53
C VAL A 63 8.18 -11.20 11.30
N LEU A 64 8.33 -12.52 11.42
CA LEU A 64 7.20 -13.44 11.31
C LEU A 64 6.23 -13.26 12.49
N GLU A 65 6.73 -13.07 13.71
CA GLU A 65 5.94 -12.84 14.92
C GLU A 65 5.15 -11.53 14.83
N GLU A 66 5.80 -10.41 14.50
CA GLU A 66 5.09 -9.13 14.28
C GLU A 66 4.00 -9.26 13.21
N SER A 67 4.28 -10.00 12.14
CA SER A 67 3.27 -10.28 11.10
C SER A 67 2.15 -11.19 11.59
N LYS A 68 2.47 -12.23 12.36
CA LYS A 68 1.52 -13.22 12.87
C LYS A 68 0.55 -12.59 13.87
N ASP A 69 1.07 -11.81 14.81
CA ASP A 69 0.29 -11.09 15.81
C ASP A 69 -0.69 -10.12 15.16
N ALA A 70 -0.24 -9.34 14.17
CA ALA A 70 -1.13 -8.44 13.45
C ALA A 70 -2.29 -9.20 12.79
N LEU A 71 -1.99 -10.31 12.11
CA LEU A 71 -2.98 -11.11 11.38
C LEU A 71 -3.95 -11.84 12.31
N GLN A 72 -3.48 -12.35 13.46
CA GLN A 72 -4.34 -12.97 14.47
C GLN A 72 -5.31 -11.98 15.10
N ASN A 73 -4.91 -10.70 15.18
CA ASN A 73 -5.76 -9.59 15.61
C ASN A 73 -6.65 -9.04 14.48
N GLY A 74 -6.74 -9.73 13.33
CA GLY A 74 -7.56 -9.32 12.18
C GLY A 74 -7.03 -8.08 11.44
N LYS A 75 -5.78 -7.69 11.67
CA LYS A 75 -5.14 -6.52 11.07
C LYS A 75 -4.08 -6.92 10.04
N ALA A 76 -3.82 -6.02 9.09
CA ALA A 76 -2.63 -6.15 8.25
C ALA A 76 -1.40 -5.60 9.00
N PRO A 77 -0.21 -6.20 8.87
CA PRO A 77 1.03 -5.68 9.43
C PRO A 77 1.52 -4.45 8.66
N SER A 78 0.80 -3.33 8.79
CA SER A 78 0.97 -2.14 7.96
C SER A 78 2.36 -1.50 8.07
N GLY A 79 3.00 -1.59 9.24
CA GLY A 79 4.36 -1.09 9.47
C GLY A 79 5.40 -1.83 8.64
N LEU A 80 5.36 -3.16 8.63
CA LEU A 80 6.22 -4.01 7.78
C LEU A 80 5.88 -3.84 6.30
N ASN A 81 4.59 -3.88 5.94
CA ASN A 81 4.12 -3.74 4.56
C ASN A 81 4.53 -2.41 3.90
N ARG A 82 4.71 -1.34 4.69
CA ARG A 82 5.18 -0.04 4.18
C ARG A 82 6.69 -0.01 3.91
N ARG A 83 7.47 -0.77 4.69
CA ARG A 83 8.94 -0.76 4.66
C ARG A 83 9.52 -1.78 3.69
N MET A 84 8.83 -2.90 3.48
CA MET A 84 9.34 -4.04 2.71
C MET A 84 8.42 -4.40 1.55
N LYS A 85 9.03 -4.76 0.42
CA LYS A 85 8.26 -5.28 -0.72
C LYS A 85 7.70 -6.63 -0.31
N HIS A 86 6.46 -6.89 -0.69
CA HIS A 86 5.80 -8.13 -0.34
C HIS A 86 4.75 -8.54 -1.35
N PHE A 87 4.34 -9.80 -1.23
CA PHE A 87 3.13 -10.34 -1.84
C PHE A 87 2.39 -11.23 -0.83
N ALA A 88 1.11 -11.50 -1.06
CA ALA A 88 0.36 -12.42 -0.20
C ALA A 88 0.75 -13.88 -0.49
N PHE A 89 1.39 -14.54 0.47
CA PHE A 89 1.62 -15.98 0.46
C PHE A 89 0.37 -16.69 0.94
N GLN A 90 -0.19 -17.57 0.11
CA GLN A 90 -1.44 -18.26 0.42
C GLN A 90 -1.16 -19.62 1.06
N GLU A 91 -2.05 -20.08 1.94
CA GLU A 91 -2.01 -21.42 2.56
C GLU A 91 -1.84 -22.53 1.51
N ASN A 92 -2.48 -22.42 0.34
CA ASN A 92 -2.35 -23.44 -0.71
C ASN A 92 -0.96 -23.50 -1.37
N PHE A 93 -0.09 -22.49 -1.17
CA PHE A 93 1.32 -22.61 -1.55
C PHE A 93 2.09 -23.45 -0.54
N TYR A 94 1.68 -23.43 0.74
CA TYR A 94 2.20 -24.32 1.76
C TYR A 94 1.73 -25.75 1.54
N ASP A 95 0.46 -25.97 1.16
CA ASP A 95 -0.02 -27.31 0.77
C ASP A 95 0.86 -27.93 -0.34
N ALA A 96 1.23 -27.13 -1.35
CA ALA A 96 2.16 -27.56 -2.39
C ALA A 96 3.56 -27.90 -1.85
N LEU A 97 4.09 -27.09 -0.93
CA LEU A 97 5.38 -27.37 -0.27
C LEU A 97 5.32 -28.71 0.49
N CYS A 98 4.23 -29.01 1.18
CA CYS A 98 4.05 -30.28 1.91
C CYS A 98 4.02 -31.51 0.99
N LEU A 99 3.61 -31.34 -0.27
CA LEU A 99 3.60 -32.41 -1.29
C LEU A 99 4.95 -32.60 -1.99
N LEU A 100 5.87 -31.65 -1.88
CA LEU A 100 7.19 -31.68 -2.48
C LEU A 100 8.25 -32.12 -1.46
N ASP A 101 9.31 -32.78 -1.93
CA ASP A 101 10.51 -33.00 -1.09
C ASP A 101 11.21 -31.66 -0.77
N GLU A 102 12.20 -31.67 0.12
CA GLU A 102 12.89 -30.43 0.54
C GLU A 102 13.55 -29.70 -0.63
N ARG A 103 14.21 -30.43 -1.53
CA ARG A 103 14.91 -29.84 -2.68
C ARG A 103 13.91 -29.22 -3.64
N GLN A 104 12.88 -29.98 -4.01
CA GLN A 104 11.80 -29.55 -4.89
C GLN A 104 11.05 -28.35 -4.29
N GLY A 105 10.80 -28.36 -2.98
CA GLY A 105 10.20 -27.26 -2.25
C GLY A 105 11.04 -25.98 -2.31
N GLY A 106 12.36 -26.10 -2.21
CA GLY A 106 13.29 -24.99 -2.42
C GLY A 106 13.22 -24.39 -3.83
N GLN A 107 13.23 -25.25 -4.85
CA GLN A 107 13.10 -24.82 -6.24
C GLN A 107 11.76 -24.11 -6.48
N TYR A 108 10.68 -24.64 -5.91
CA TYR A 108 9.34 -24.08 -6.00
C TYR A 108 9.26 -22.68 -5.36
N VAL A 109 9.73 -22.51 -4.10
CA VAL A 109 9.65 -21.22 -3.42
C VAL A 109 10.57 -20.18 -4.07
N LYS A 110 11.78 -20.58 -4.50
CA LYS A 110 12.69 -19.68 -5.22
C LYS A 110 12.07 -19.21 -6.53
N ALA A 111 11.39 -20.10 -7.26
CA ALA A 111 10.67 -19.72 -8.46
C ALA A 111 9.52 -18.73 -8.19
N ILE A 112 8.79 -18.90 -7.09
CA ILE A 112 7.78 -17.91 -6.65
C ILE A 112 8.45 -16.57 -6.36
N CYS A 113 9.59 -16.57 -5.65
CA CYS A 113 10.32 -15.35 -5.31
C CYS A 113 10.84 -14.63 -6.56
N ASP A 114 11.52 -15.34 -7.46
CA ASP A 114 11.98 -14.83 -8.75
C ASP A 114 10.81 -14.23 -9.55
N TYR A 115 9.66 -14.90 -9.55
CA TYR A 115 8.49 -14.41 -10.27
C TYR A 115 7.88 -13.15 -9.66
N MET A 116 7.84 -13.06 -8.33
CA MET A 116 7.14 -11.99 -7.63
C MET A 116 7.98 -10.75 -7.37
N PHE A 117 9.29 -10.91 -7.19
CA PHE A 117 10.20 -9.81 -6.87
C PHE A 117 11.06 -9.38 -8.05
N GLU A 118 11.42 -10.32 -8.95
CA GLU A 118 12.35 -10.07 -10.06
C GLU A 118 11.68 -10.14 -11.44
N ASP A 119 10.37 -10.45 -11.50
CA ASP A 119 9.61 -10.69 -12.74
C ASP A 119 10.24 -11.76 -13.66
N LYS A 120 10.98 -12.71 -13.08
CA LYS A 120 11.63 -13.83 -13.79
C LYS A 120 10.78 -15.08 -13.72
N THR A 121 10.63 -15.77 -14.85
CA THR A 121 9.95 -17.07 -14.92
C THR A 121 11.00 -18.16 -15.17
N PRO A 122 11.43 -18.91 -14.13
CA PRO A 122 12.46 -19.92 -14.30
C PRO A 122 11.95 -21.16 -15.04
N THR A 123 12.87 -21.87 -15.68
CA THR A 123 12.59 -23.18 -16.28
C THR A 123 12.73 -24.26 -15.21
N LEU A 124 11.65 -24.96 -14.91
CA LEU A 124 11.57 -25.96 -13.84
C LEU A 124 11.37 -27.36 -14.43
N LYS A 125 11.78 -28.38 -13.68
CA LYS A 125 11.55 -29.79 -14.03
C LYS A 125 10.27 -30.30 -13.35
N PRO A 126 9.61 -31.33 -13.90
CA PRO A 126 8.55 -32.05 -13.19
C PRO A 126 9.04 -32.64 -11.86
N PRO A 127 8.22 -32.65 -10.79
CA PRO A 127 6.85 -32.12 -10.74
C PRO A 127 6.75 -30.62 -10.40
N VAL A 128 7.88 -29.96 -10.10
CA VAL A 128 7.93 -28.58 -9.57
C VAL A 128 7.28 -27.57 -10.53
N ASP A 129 7.47 -27.77 -11.83
CA ASP A 129 6.87 -26.95 -12.89
C ASP A 129 5.34 -26.86 -12.80
N SER A 130 4.68 -27.97 -12.48
CA SER A 130 3.23 -28.10 -12.44
C SER A 130 2.65 -27.38 -11.22
N PHE A 131 3.29 -27.54 -10.05
CA PHE A 131 2.93 -26.78 -8.85
C PHE A 131 3.17 -25.29 -9.06
N PHE A 132 4.31 -24.92 -9.64
CA PHE A 132 4.61 -23.52 -9.94
C PHE A 132 3.62 -22.91 -10.92
N ALA A 133 3.20 -23.62 -11.96
CA ALA A 133 2.18 -23.14 -12.90
C ALA A 133 0.84 -22.82 -12.20
N LEU A 134 0.42 -23.65 -11.24
CA LEU A 134 -0.78 -23.40 -10.44
C LEU A 134 -0.61 -22.17 -9.53
N ALA A 135 0.53 -22.04 -8.88
CA ALA A 135 0.85 -20.87 -8.06
C ALA A 135 0.88 -19.59 -8.90
N LYS A 136 1.57 -19.63 -10.05
CA LYS A 136 1.70 -18.51 -10.98
C LYS A 136 0.33 -17.95 -11.40
N ARG A 137 -0.66 -18.80 -11.69
CA ARG A 137 -2.04 -18.32 -12.01
C ARG A 137 -2.64 -17.47 -10.90
N LYS A 138 -2.45 -17.85 -9.63
CA LYS A 138 -2.91 -17.06 -8.47
C LYS A 138 -2.11 -15.77 -8.29
N LEU A 139 -0.80 -15.84 -8.52
CA LEU A 139 0.09 -14.69 -8.47
C LEU A 139 -0.23 -13.67 -9.58
N ASP A 140 -0.59 -14.14 -10.78
CA ASP A 140 -1.04 -13.31 -11.90
C ASP A 140 -2.29 -12.49 -11.53
N LEU A 141 -3.28 -13.13 -10.91
CA LEU A 141 -4.46 -12.46 -10.38
C LEU A 141 -4.09 -11.41 -9.32
N SER A 142 -3.12 -11.71 -8.46
CA SER A 142 -2.60 -10.76 -7.46
C SER A 142 -1.95 -9.53 -8.11
N LYS A 143 -1.09 -9.74 -9.13
CA LYS A 143 -0.48 -8.65 -9.92
C LYS A 143 -1.53 -7.78 -10.61
N ILE A 144 -2.56 -8.39 -11.22
CA ILE A 144 -3.67 -7.66 -11.85
C ILE A 144 -4.42 -6.82 -10.81
N ARG A 145 -4.77 -7.39 -9.65
CA ARG A 145 -5.46 -6.67 -8.57
C ARG A 145 -4.62 -5.50 -8.06
N LYS A 146 -3.32 -5.70 -7.85
CA LYS A 146 -2.37 -4.65 -7.42
C LYS A 146 -2.33 -3.50 -8.43
N ARG A 147 -2.18 -3.81 -9.72
CA ARG A 147 -2.20 -2.82 -10.80
C ARG A 147 -3.52 -2.06 -10.86
N ASN A 148 -4.65 -2.76 -10.75
CA ASN A 148 -5.98 -2.14 -10.78
C ASN A 148 -6.20 -1.25 -9.54
N GLY A 149 -5.74 -1.68 -8.37
CA GLY A 149 -5.78 -0.89 -7.13
C GLY A 149 -4.93 0.38 -7.23
N GLN A 150 -3.74 0.31 -7.83
CA GLN A 150 -2.91 1.49 -8.12
C GLN A 150 -3.62 2.45 -9.08
N ARG A 151 -4.29 1.94 -10.13
CA ARG A 151 -5.09 2.75 -11.06
C ARG A 151 -6.31 3.40 -10.37
N GLY A 152 -6.99 2.69 -9.47
CA GLY A 152 -8.10 3.22 -8.68
C GLY A 152 -7.66 4.27 -7.66
N GLY A 153 -6.50 4.07 -7.02
CA GLY A 153 -5.90 5.04 -6.09
C GLY A 153 -5.41 6.31 -6.79
N THR A 154 -4.84 6.18 -7.99
CA THR A 154 -4.45 7.33 -8.83
C THR A 154 -5.65 8.03 -9.46
N ALA A 155 -6.75 7.32 -9.75
CA ALA A 155 -8.00 7.93 -10.19
C ALA A 155 -8.62 8.82 -9.09
N LYS A 156 -8.47 8.47 -7.80
CA LYS A 156 -8.84 9.36 -6.68
C LYS A 156 -7.95 10.61 -6.56
N HIS A 157 -6.79 10.63 -7.22
CA HIS A 157 -5.90 11.79 -7.30
C HIS A 157 -6.15 12.69 -8.51
N LYS A 158 -7.05 12.31 -9.43
CA LYS A 158 -7.69 13.32 -10.28
C LYS A 158 -8.73 14.00 -9.39
N ARG A 159 -8.33 15.12 -8.77
CA ARG A 159 -9.28 16.06 -8.16
C ARG A 159 -10.46 16.16 -9.12
N ALA A 160 -11.68 15.90 -8.65
CA ALA A 160 -12.85 16.44 -9.29
C ALA A 160 -12.55 17.93 -9.56
N PRO A 161 -12.95 18.52 -10.72
CA PRO A 161 -12.78 19.95 -10.91
C PRO A 161 -13.25 20.64 -9.62
N GLU A 162 -12.34 21.39 -8.98
CA GLU A 162 -12.68 22.08 -7.73
C GLU A 162 -13.97 22.83 -8.01
N PRO A 163 -15.00 22.72 -7.14
CA PRO A 163 -16.18 23.55 -7.30
C PRO A 163 -15.70 25.00 -7.44
N PRO A 164 -16.32 25.82 -8.31
CA PRO A 164 -15.95 27.22 -8.47
C PRO A 164 -15.80 27.83 -7.08
N LEU A 165 -14.68 28.52 -6.84
CA LEU A 165 -14.43 29.17 -5.55
C LEU A 165 -15.68 29.98 -5.17
N ASP A 166 -16.14 29.83 -3.94
CA ASP A 166 -17.22 30.60 -3.36
C ASP A 166 -16.65 31.68 -2.42
N MET A 167 -17.52 32.49 -1.83
CA MET A 167 -17.12 33.58 -0.93
C MET A 167 -16.28 33.07 0.25
N ASP A 168 -16.72 31.97 0.88
CA ASP A 168 -16.03 31.40 2.04
C ASP A 168 -14.65 30.86 1.65
N GLY A 169 -14.56 30.19 0.50
CA GLY A 169 -13.30 29.74 -0.08
C GLY A 169 -12.35 30.89 -0.39
N PHE A 170 -12.86 32.03 -0.88
CA PHE A 170 -12.08 33.23 -1.11
C PHE A 170 -11.51 33.81 0.20
N LEU A 171 -12.33 33.92 1.25
CA LEU A 171 -11.89 34.44 2.55
C LEU A 171 -10.84 33.54 3.23
N ILE A 172 -10.92 32.22 3.05
CA ILE A 172 -9.89 31.29 3.52
C ILE A 172 -8.56 31.53 2.78
N ARG A 173 -8.60 31.80 1.47
CA ARG A 173 -7.41 32.03 0.64
C ARG A 173 -6.82 33.44 0.80
N GLN A 174 -7.62 34.40 1.25
CA GLN A 174 -7.24 35.80 1.51
C GLN A 174 -7.49 36.16 2.98
N PRO A 175 -6.72 35.61 3.93
CA PRO A 175 -6.99 35.76 5.37
C PRO A 175 -6.89 37.21 5.88
N GLN A 176 -6.31 38.11 5.10
CA GLN A 176 -6.27 39.55 5.37
C GLN A 176 -7.61 40.25 5.12
N VAL A 177 -8.47 39.66 4.28
CA VAL A 177 -9.78 40.22 3.93
C VAL A 177 -10.81 39.81 4.96
N LYS A 178 -11.45 40.78 5.60
CA LYS A 178 -12.51 40.58 6.57
C LYS A 178 -13.86 40.63 5.86
N ASN A 179 -14.76 39.72 6.24
CA ASN A 179 -16.15 39.78 5.83
C ASN A 179 -16.87 40.90 6.59
N ASP A 180 -16.89 42.09 6.00
CA ASP A 180 -17.52 43.30 6.53
C ASP A 180 -18.77 43.72 5.72
N ILE A 181 -19.33 42.81 4.93
CA ILE A 181 -20.55 43.06 4.17
C ILE A 181 -21.76 43.12 5.10
N TYR A 182 -22.46 44.25 5.10
CA TYR A 182 -23.75 44.38 5.77
C TYR A 182 -24.84 43.60 5.06
N ARG A 183 -25.87 43.15 5.80
CA ARG A 183 -27.03 42.43 5.23
C ARG A 183 -27.70 43.18 4.06
N SER A 184 -27.72 44.51 4.08
CA SER A 184 -28.24 45.34 2.98
C SER A 184 -27.40 45.31 1.70
N SER A 185 -26.12 44.94 1.80
CA SER A 185 -25.15 44.92 0.69
C SER A 185 -24.82 43.51 0.20
N MET A 186 -25.55 42.49 0.66
CA MET A 186 -25.37 41.10 0.24
C MET A 186 -25.50 40.89 -1.28
N HIS A 187 -26.29 41.72 -1.96
CA HIS A 187 -26.45 41.69 -3.42
C HIS A 187 -25.12 41.87 -4.17
N LEU A 188 -24.10 42.49 -3.55
CA LEU A 188 -22.76 42.62 -4.14
C LEU A 188 -22.04 41.28 -4.30
N THR A 189 -22.47 40.24 -3.58
CA THR A 189 -21.91 38.88 -3.68
C THR A 189 -22.52 38.07 -4.83
N GLU A 190 -23.65 38.52 -5.37
CA GLU A 190 -24.37 37.82 -6.43
C GLU A 190 -23.64 37.97 -7.77
N GLY A 191 -23.39 36.85 -8.46
CA GLY A 191 -22.73 36.86 -9.76
C GLY A 191 -21.21 37.11 -9.72
N VAL A 192 -20.60 37.18 -8.54
CA VAL A 192 -19.15 37.32 -8.39
C VAL A 192 -18.46 36.01 -8.80
N ASN A 193 -17.55 36.09 -9.78
CA ASN A 193 -16.61 35.01 -10.05
C ASN A 193 -15.45 35.12 -9.05
N TRP A 194 -15.58 34.43 -7.91
CA TRP A 194 -14.59 34.49 -6.82
C TRP A 194 -13.24 33.89 -7.20
N SER A 195 -13.21 32.93 -8.13
CA SER A 195 -11.95 32.36 -8.63
C SER A 195 -11.15 33.43 -9.38
N LEU A 196 -11.81 34.12 -10.31
CA LEU A 196 -11.20 35.24 -11.04
C LEU A 196 -10.80 36.39 -10.11
N LEU A 197 -11.65 36.72 -9.13
CA LEU A 197 -11.34 37.73 -8.12
C LEU A 197 -10.09 37.38 -7.32
N ASN A 198 -9.98 36.14 -6.86
CA ASN A 198 -8.84 35.65 -6.09
C ASN A 198 -7.53 35.77 -6.88
N ASP A 199 -7.58 35.50 -8.18
CA ASP A 199 -6.40 35.54 -9.05
C ASP A 199 -5.98 36.97 -9.39
N ARG A 200 -6.95 37.89 -9.50
CA ARG A 200 -6.72 39.28 -9.94
C ARG A 200 -6.47 40.27 -8.80
N LEU A 201 -7.05 40.04 -7.62
CA LEU A 201 -6.89 40.93 -6.47
C LEU A 201 -5.41 41.25 -6.15
N PRO A 202 -4.47 40.28 -6.11
CA PRO A 202 -3.06 40.56 -5.83
C PRO A 202 -2.36 41.45 -6.87
N GLN A 203 -2.90 41.50 -8.09
CA GLN A 203 -2.37 42.28 -9.21
C GLN A 203 -2.99 43.68 -9.30
N SER A 204 -4.03 43.94 -8.51
CA SER A 204 -4.78 45.19 -8.51
C SER A 204 -4.22 46.21 -7.51
N VAL A 205 -4.67 47.46 -7.63
CA VAL A 205 -4.42 48.51 -6.63
C VAL A 205 -5.07 48.22 -5.27
N TYR A 206 -5.97 47.23 -5.20
CA TYR A 206 -6.69 46.82 -3.99
C TYR A 206 -6.07 45.61 -3.29
N ARG A 207 -4.87 45.17 -3.70
CA ARG A 207 -4.18 43.98 -3.15
C ARG A 207 -4.02 43.98 -1.61
N ASP A 208 -3.90 45.17 -1.03
CA ASP A 208 -3.70 45.39 0.40
C ASP A 208 -5.02 45.71 1.14
N SER A 209 -6.17 45.64 0.44
CA SER A 209 -7.48 45.88 1.05
C SER A 209 -7.84 44.78 2.04
N THR A 210 -8.31 45.20 3.21
CA THR A 210 -8.78 44.30 4.28
C THR A 210 -10.30 44.21 4.35
N SER A 211 -11.02 44.96 3.50
CA SER A 211 -12.49 45.06 3.47
C SER A 211 -13.04 44.31 2.27
N LEU A 212 -13.85 43.28 2.52
CA LEU A 212 -14.55 42.56 1.46
C LEU A 212 -15.53 43.49 0.73
N TYR A 213 -16.21 44.37 1.44
CA TYR A 213 -17.11 45.36 0.85
C TYR A 213 -16.40 46.27 -0.16
N GLN A 214 -15.23 46.82 0.18
CA GLN A 214 -14.44 47.64 -0.74
C GLN A 214 -13.97 46.86 -1.97
N ILE A 215 -13.56 45.61 -1.78
CA ILE A 215 -13.14 44.73 -2.88
C ILE A 215 -14.31 44.47 -3.83
N LEU A 216 -15.52 44.24 -3.33
CA LEU A 216 -16.68 43.95 -4.18
C LEU A 216 -17.22 45.19 -4.89
N ILE A 217 -17.17 46.37 -4.28
CA ILE A 217 -17.50 47.62 -4.97
C ILE A 217 -16.60 47.84 -6.19
N HIS A 218 -15.31 47.54 -6.04
CA HIS A 218 -14.31 47.70 -7.10
C HIS A 218 -14.08 46.40 -7.90
N TYR A 219 -15.03 45.45 -7.84
CA TYR A 219 -14.88 44.15 -8.47
C TYR A 219 -14.50 44.27 -9.95
N ARG A 220 -15.21 45.13 -10.71
CA ARG A 220 -14.97 45.35 -12.14
C ARG A 220 -13.59 45.93 -12.45
N ASP A 221 -13.12 46.84 -11.59
CA ASP A 221 -11.80 47.46 -11.71
C ASP A 221 -10.69 46.43 -11.42
N ILE A 222 -10.95 45.50 -10.50
CA ILE A 222 -10.02 44.43 -10.10
C ILE A 222 -9.93 43.35 -11.18
N VAL A 223 -11.07 42.85 -11.66
CA VAL A 223 -11.06 41.72 -12.60
C VAL A 223 -10.80 42.11 -14.04
N GLY A 224 -10.93 43.41 -14.36
CA GLY A 224 -10.83 43.94 -15.72
C GLY A 224 -12.04 43.50 -16.55
N SER A 225 -13.01 44.40 -16.71
CA SER A 225 -14.09 44.24 -17.69
C SER A 225 -13.59 44.53 -19.10
#